data_AF-A0A968T3C4-F1
#
_entry.id   AF-A0A968T3C4-F1
#
_cell.length_a   1.000
_cell.length_b   1.000
_cell.length_c   1.000
_cell.angle_alpha   90.00
_cell.angle_beta   90.00
_cell.angle_gamma   90.00
#
_symmetry.space_group_name_H-M   'P 1'
#
loop_
_entity.id
_entity.type
_entity.pdbx_description
1 polymer ?
#
loop_
_entity_poly.entity_id
_entity_poly.type
_entity_poly.pdbx_seq_one_letter_code
_entity_poly.pdbx_strand_id
1 'polypeptide(L)'
;MQELTPMIGAEVFIEPGQSPELIDSWYRLMKENGLTICRTRMFENYMRKPDGSWDFTLFDYAYKAADKYGIKVWGNLFPATDFTDVGRI
;
A
#
# COMPACT_ATOMS: atom_id res chain seq x y z
N MET A 1 -16.38 21.41 -19.41
CA MET A 1 -15.02 20.84 -19.29
C MET A 1 -14.89 20.32 -17.87
N GLN A 2 -14.59 19.04 -17.69
CA GLN A 2 -14.29 18.52 -16.36
C GLN A 2 -12.89 19.02 -16.00
N GLU A 3 -12.77 19.92 -15.04
CA GLU A 3 -11.46 20.26 -14.48
C GLU A 3 -10.90 18.98 -13.84
N LEU A 4 -9.86 18.41 -14.44
CA LEU A 4 -9.12 17.30 -13.85
C LEU A 4 -8.22 17.90 -12.77
N THR A 5 -8.77 18.10 -11.57
CA THR A 5 -7.96 18.46 -10.41
C THR A 5 -6.86 17.40 -10.23
N PRO A 6 -5.58 17.78 -10.22
CA PRO A 6 -4.49 16.82 -10.05
C PRO A 6 -4.62 16.13 -8.70
N MET A 7 -4.43 14.81 -8.67
CA MET A 7 -4.36 14.05 -7.41
C MET A 7 -2.94 14.15 -6.85
N ILE A 8 -2.83 14.59 -5.60
CA ILE A 8 -1.58 14.53 -4.84
C ILE A 8 -1.64 13.32 -3.91
N GLY A 9 -0.52 12.60 -3.83
CA GLY A 9 -0.42 11.33 -3.14
C GLY A 9 1.00 11.00 -2.68
N ALA A 10 1.15 9.84 -2.05
CA ALA A 10 2.43 9.33 -1.54
C ALA A 10 2.57 7.82 -1.77
N GLU A 11 3.80 7.32 -1.74
CA GLU A 11 4.02 5.87 -1.58
C GLU A 11 3.70 5.49 -0.13
N VAL A 12 2.94 4.41 0.07
CA VAL A 12 2.76 3.77 1.37
C VAL A 12 3.48 2.43 1.32
N PHE A 13 4.57 2.33 2.08
CA PHE A 13 5.41 1.14 2.11
C PHE A 13 4.90 0.14 3.15
N ILE A 14 4.43 -1.01 2.66
CA ILE A 14 3.83 -2.07 3.46
C ILE A 14 4.80 -3.25 3.55
N GLU A 15 5.20 -3.62 4.77
CA GLU A 15 6.12 -4.72 5.04
C GLU A 15 5.76 -5.48 6.34
N PRO A 16 6.20 -6.75 6.49
CA PRO A 16 5.98 -7.52 7.70
C PRO A 16 6.55 -6.83 8.96
N GLY A 17 5.82 -6.92 10.07
CA GLY A 17 6.21 -6.32 11.36
C GLY A 17 5.52 -4.99 11.66
N GLN A 18 4.88 -4.37 10.67
CA GLN A 18 4.03 -3.19 10.88
C GLN A 18 2.68 -3.62 11.46
N SER A 19 2.23 -2.96 12.54
CA SER A 19 0.93 -3.27 13.14
C SER A 19 -0.22 -2.66 12.32
N PRO A 20 -1.44 -3.22 12.38
CA PRO A 20 -2.61 -2.65 11.71
C PRO A 20 -2.89 -1.19 12.11
N GLU A 21 -2.64 -0.83 13.38
CA GLU A 21 -2.84 0.53 13.90
C GLU A 21 -1.82 1.50 13.33
N LEU A 22 -0.57 1.06 13.15
CA LEU A 22 0.46 1.85 12.50
C LEU A 22 0.09 2.11 11.03
N ILE A 23 -0.34 1.07 10.30
CA ILE A 23 -0.80 1.19 8.91
C ILE A 23 -1.99 2.16 8.81
N ASP A 24 -3.00 2.00 9.67
CA ASP A 24 -4.17 2.89 9.75
C ASP A 24 -3.77 4.36 9.97
N SER A 25 -2.77 4.60 10.83
CA SER A 25 -2.31 5.95 11.15
C SER A 25 -1.75 6.71 9.93
N TRP A 26 -1.12 6.01 8.99
CA TRP A 26 -0.60 6.64 7.77
C TRP A 26 -1.74 7.12 6.86
N TYR A 27 -2.75 6.29 6.63
CA TYR A 27 -3.91 6.69 5.81
C TYR A 27 -4.73 7.79 6.46
N ARG A 28 -4.84 7.79 7.80
CA ARG A 28 -5.40 8.91 8.55
C ARG A 28 -4.63 10.21 8.28
N LEU A 29 -3.30 10.18 8.42
CA LEU A 29 -2.45 11.35 8.17
C LEU A 29 -2.55 11.82 6.71
N MET A 30 -2.60 10.91 5.73
CA MET A 30 -2.84 11.26 4.33
C MET A 30 -4.12 12.06 4.16
N LYS A 31 -5.23 11.60 4.76
CA LYS A 31 -6.51 12.29 4.71
C LYS A 31 -6.46 13.67 5.38
N GLU A 32 -5.85 13.76 6.56
CA GLU A 32 -5.69 15.02 7.31
C GLU A 32 -4.87 16.05 6.53
N ASN A 33 -3.95 15.60 5.67
CA ASN A 33 -3.11 16.46 4.83
C ASN A 33 -3.61 16.64 3.39
N GLY A 34 -4.85 16.22 3.10
CA GLY A 34 -5.47 16.42 1.79
C GLY A 34 -4.92 15.53 0.65
N LEU A 35 -4.17 14.48 0.98
CA LEU A 35 -3.77 13.47 -0.01
C LEU A 35 -4.97 12.59 -0.37
N THR A 36 -5.04 12.17 -1.63
CA THR A 36 -6.23 11.48 -2.18
C THR A 36 -5.91 10.15 -2.85
N ILE A 37 -4.63 9.85 -3.06
CA ILE A 37 -4.15 8.62 -3.67
C ILE A 37 -2.86 8.16 -2.99
N CYS A 38 -2.68 6.86 -2.85
CA CYS A 38 -1.39 6.26 -2.54
C CYS A 38 -0.92 5.34 -3.67
N ARG A 39 0.37 5.05 -3.68
CA ARG A 39 0.93 3.91 -4.40
C ARG A 39 1.46 2.90 -3.40
N THR A 40 1.17 1.63 -3.63
CA THR A 40 1.60 0.53 -2.76
C THR A 40 2.18 -0.58 -3.62
N ARG A 41 3.40 -0.99 -3.29
CA ARG A 41 4.07 -2.11 -3.93
C ARG A 41 3.54 -3.44 -3.37
N MET A 42 2.91 -4.23 -4.23
CA MET A 42 2.30 -5.52 -3.89
C MET A 42 3.36 -6.62 -4.02
N PHE A 43 4.16 -6.79 -2.97
CA PHE A 43 5.24 -7.77 -2.90
C PHE A 43 4.74 -9.21 -2.86
N GLU A 44 5.02 -10.00 -3.90
CA GLU A 44 4.75 -11.44 -3.89
C GLU A 44 5.43 -12.14 -2.71
N ASN A 45 6.68 -11.77 -2.37
CA ASN A 45 7.43 -12.34 -1.25
C ASN A 45 6.73 -12.17 0.12
N TYR A 46 5.78 -11.23 0.24
CA TYR A 46 5.02 -10.99 1.48
C TYR A 46 3.64 -11.64 1.46
N MET A 47 3.24 -12.26 0.34
CA MET A 47 1.93 -12.91 0.19
C MET A 47 2.03 -14.41 -0.08
N ARG A 48 3.00 -14.83 -0.90
CA ARG A 48 3.13 -16.22 -1.33
C ARG A 48 3.82 -17.06 -0.26
N LYS A 49 3.16 -18.13 0.18
CA LYS A 49 3.66 -19.09 1.16
C LYS A 49 4.50 -20.20 0.51
N PRO A 50 5.35 -20.91 1.27
CA PRO A 50 6.17 -22.01 0.73
C PRO A 50 5.38 -23.15 0.10
N ASP A 51 4.13 -23.36 0.53
CA ASP A 51 3.22 -24.38 -0.01
C ASP A 51 2.50 -23.93 -1.30
N GLY A 52 2.78 -22.73 -1.80
CA GLY A 52 2.16 -22.14 -2.99
C GLY A 52 0.82 -21.45 -2.72
N SER A 53 0.30 -21.48 -1.49
CA SER A 53 -0.87 -20.70 -1.09
C SER A 53 -0.54 -19.21 -0.94
N TRP A 54 -1.57 -18.38 -0.86
CA TRP A 54 -1.45 -16.93 -0.75
C TRP A 54 -2.12 -16.42 0.52
N ASP A 55 -1.48 -15.44 1.15
CA ASP A 55 -1.99 -14.72 2.31
C ASP A 55 -1.93 -13.22 2.07
N PHE A 56 -3.10 -12.62 1.88
CA PHE A 56 -3.22 -11.20 1.55
C PHE A 56 -3.39 -10.32 2.79
N THR A 57 -3.38 -10.89 4.00
CA THR A 57 -3.80 -10.21 5.24
C THR A 57 -3.05 -8.88 5.47
N LEU A 58 -1.74 -8.85 5.21
CA LEU A 58 -0.92 -7.65 5.37
C LEU A 58 -1.40 -6.51 4.45
N PHE A 59 -1.67 -6.81 3.18
CA PHE A 59 -2.17 -5.81 2.23
C PHE A 59 -3.66 -5.51 2.43
N ASP A 60 -4.46 -6.46 2.94
CA ASP A 60 -5.85 -6.20 3.32
C ASP A 60 -5.95 -5.12 4.39
N TYR A 61 -5.05 -5.10 5.38
CA TYR A 61 -5.01 -4.01 6.37
C TYR A 61 -4.80 -2.65 5.69
N ALA A 62 -3.88 -2.57 4.74
CA ALA A 62 -3.60 -1.35 4.00
C ALA A 62 -4.78 -0.91 3.14
N TYR A 63 -5.40 -1.82 2.38
CA TYR A 63 -6.54 -1.50 1.51
C TYR A 63 -7.79 -1.14 2.31
N LYS A 64 -8.06 -1.81 3.44
CA LYS A 64 -9.17 -1.47 4.33
C LYS A 64 -8.98 -0.10 4.97
N ALA A 65 -7.75 0.23 5.39
CA ALA A 65 -7.44 1.57 5.91
C ALA A 65 -7.56 2.64 4.82
N ALA A 66 -7.07 2.37 3.61
CA ALA A 66 -7.20 3.28 2.47
C ALA A 66 -8.68 3.58 2.18
N ASP A 67 -9.53 2.54 2.10
CA ASP A 67 -10.96 2.66 1.88
C ASP A 67 -11.65 3.47 3.00
N LYS A 68 -11.36 3.15 4.27
CA LYS A 68 -11.87 3.88 5.45
C LYS A 68 -11.64 5.39 5.37
N TYR A 69 -10.51 5.83 4.82
CA TYR A 69 -10.15 7.24 4.71
C TYR A 69 -10.40 7.85 3.32
N GLY A 70 -10.95 7.08 2.37
CA GLY A 70 -11.23 7.52 1.01
C GLY A 70 -9.97 7.77 0.16
N ILE A 71 -8.89 7.05 0.44
CA ILE A 71 -7.63 7.12 -0.30
C ILE A 71 -7.66 6.07 -1.41
N LYS A 72 -7.50 6.50 -2.67
CA LYS A 72 -7.39 5.56 -3.81
C LYS A 72 -6.04 4.85 -3.75
N VAL A 73 -5.98 3.59 -4.17
CA VAL A 73 -4.73 2.81 -4.16
C VAL A 73 -4.30 2.50 -5.59
N TRP A 74 -3.07 2.88 -5.93
CA TRP A 74 -2.36 2.38 -7.10
C TRP A 74 -1.50 1.18 -6.70
N GLY A 75 -2.05 -0.02 -6.90
CA GLY A 75 -1.35 -1.28 -6.64
C GLY A 75 -0.31 -1.59 -7.72
N ASN A 76 0.97 -1.60 -7.36
CA ASN A 76 2.03 -1.99 -8.27
C ASN A 76 2.33 -3.48 -8.11
N LEU A 77 2.05 -4.29 -9.14
CA LEU A 77 2.41 -5.71 -9.16
C LEU A 77 3.93 -5.84 -9.05
N PHE A 78 4.40 -6.52 -8.02
CA PHE A 78 5.83 -6.68 -7.75
C PHE A 78 6.12 -8.16 -7.46
N PRO A 79 6.40 -8.94 -8.52
CA PRO A 79 6.71 -10.36 -8.41
C PRO A 79 7.91 -10.65 -7.50
N ALA A 80 8.05 -11.91 -7.10
CA ALA A 80 9.15 -12.35 -6.26
C ALA A 80 10.50 -12.00 -6.91
N THR A 81 11.33 -11.27 -6.18
CA THR A 81 12.71 -10.94 -6.55
C THR A 81 13.60 -10.98 -5.30
N ASP A 82 14.91 -10.98 -5.50
CA ASP A 82 15.89 -10.94 -4.42
C ASP A 82 15.84 -9.60 -3.67
N PHE A 83 16.15 -9.61 -2.37
CA PHE A 83 16.15 -8.39 -1.55
C PHE A 83 17.20 -7.37 -1.98
N THR A 84 18.14 -7.73 -2.84
CA THR A 84 19.11 -6.80 -3.44
C THR A 84 18.49 -5.97 -4.58
N ASP A 85 17.34 -6.38 -5.09
CA ASP A 85 16.68 -5.84 -6.30
C ASP A 85 15.41 -5.03 -5.97
N VAL A 86 15.19 -4.70 -4.69
CA VAL A 86 13.98 -3.97 -4.26
C VAL A 86 14.01 -2.48 -4.61
N GLY A 87 15.17 -1.93 -4.97
CA GLY A 87 15.41 -0.50 -5.08
C GLY A 87 15.33 0.19 -3.72
N ARG A 88 16.36 0.96 -3.35
CA ARG A 88 16.32 1.77 -2.12
C ARG A 88 15.37 2.96 -2.36
N ILE A 89 14.45 3.19 -1.43
CA ILE A 89 13.63 4.41 -1.36
C ILE A 89 14.51 5.54 -0.83
#